data_AF-A0A1B3X1V4-F1
#
_entry.id   AF-A0A1B3X1V4-F1
#
_cell.length_a   1.000
_cell.length_b   1.000
_cell.length_c   1.000
_cell.angle_alpha   90.00
_cell.angle_beta   90.00
_cell.angle_gamma   90.00
#
_symmetry.space_group_name_H-M   'P 1'
#
loop_
_entity.id
_entity.type
_entity.pdbx_description
1 polymer ?
#
loop_
_entity_poly.entity_id
_entity_poly.type
_entity_poly.pdbx_seq_one_letter_code
_entity_poly.pdbx_strand_id
1 'polypeptide(L)'
;MVIDRIKKIVLRGGKLCGALLSVWILYQVLFGFKYWLNTWFAPINSPFAFEGYIEAFDKSQIVVYRKDKHSELWDMHLEEWTRYGGASKVRVLDEEVYTWEKDMGLFYEENKFYVYGSVGFYIIQSEPFHVTLLINPEVDLTSPDYKYLSKALAKYSDDELTILHSETELEERDLLFYERILAYPVMLHQFAHPLPLKREGTIDYRKLLLYYFD
;
A
#
# COMPACT_ATOMS: atom_id res chain seq x y z
N MET A 1 -5.22 10.53 -56.04
CA MET A 1 -3.91 10.55 -55.34
C MET A 1 -4.01 10.88 -53.85
N VAL A 2 -4.89 11.80 -53.41
CA VAL A 2 -5.06 12.19 -51.99
C VAL A 2 -5.68 11.08 -51.13
N ILE A 3 -6.72 10.41 -51.64
CA ILE A 3 -7.44 9.33 -50.92
C ILE A 3 -6.53 8.13 -50.59
N ASP A 4 -5.62 7.77 -51.50
CA ASP A 4 -4.66 6.68 -51.28
C ASP A 4 -3.61 7.01 -50.22
N ARG A 5 -3.18 8.28 -50.12
CA ARG A 5 -2.29 8.72 -49.05
C ARG A 5 -2.99 8.66 -47.69
N ILE A 6 -4.26 9.07 -47.62
CA ILE A 6 -5.05 9.02 -46.38
C ILE A 6 -5.25 7.56 -45.92
N LYS A 7 -5.64 6.65 -46.82
CA LYS A 7 -5.79 5.22 -46.51
C LYS A 7 -4.48 4.61 -45.99
N LYS A 8 -3.34 4.96 -46.58
CA LYS A 8 -2.02 4.46 -46.16
C LYS A 8 -1.59 4.99 -44.79
N ILE A 9 -1.95 6.23 -44.45
CA ILE A 9 -1.72 6.82 -43.12
C ILE A 9 -2.60 6.14 -42.07
N VAL A 10 -3.89 5.98 -42.35
CA VAL A 10 -4.83 5.28 -41.43
C VAL A 10 -4.41 3.83 -41.20
N LEU A 11 -4.00 3.11 -42.25
CA LEU A 11 -3.51 1.73 -42.12
C LEU A 11 -2.21 1.65 -41.30
N ARG A 12 -1.28 2.59 -41.47
CA ARG A 12 -0.05 2.66 -40.67
C ARG A 12 -0.33 3.05 -39.22
N GLY A 13 -1.24 4.00 -38.99
CA GLY A 13 -1.69 4.40 -37.66
C GLY A 13 -2.39 3.25 -36.91
N GLY A 14 -3.25 2.50 -37.59
CA GLY A 14 -3.89 1.31 -37.02
C GLY A 14 -2.89 0.21 -36.65
N LYS A 15 -1.89 -0.05 -37.49
CA LYS A 15 -0.80 -0.99 -37.17
C LYS A 15 0.03 -0.53 -35.97
N LEU A 16 0.30 0.77 -35.87
CA LEU A 16 1.09 1.33 -34.76
C LEU A 16 0.30 1.31 -33.45
N CYS A 17 -0.99 1.63 -33.48
CA CYS A 17 -1.89 1.52 -32.34
C CYS A 17 -2.02 0.05 -31.86
N GLY A 18 -2.19 -0.89 -32.80
CA GLY A 18 -2.22 -2.32 -32.50
C GLY A 18 -0.91 -2.83 -31.88
N ALA A 19 0.24 -2.35 -32.37
CA ALA A 19 1.55 -2.69 -31.79
C ALA A 19 1.69 -2.15 -30.36
N LEU A 20 1.29 -0.90 -30.10
CA LEU A 20 1.32 -0.31 -28.76
C LEU A 20 0.40 -1.06 -27.79
N LEU A 21 -0.82 -1.41 -28.21
CA LEU A 21 -1.73 -2.23 -27.40
C LEU A 21 -1.13 -3.61 -27.11
N SER A 22 -0.49 -4.25 -28.10
CA SER A 22 0.14 -5.56 -27.91
C SER A 22 1.30 -5.49 -26.91
N VAL A 23 2.14 -4.45 -27.00
CA VAL A 23 3.22 -4.20 -26.02
C VAL A 23 2.66 -3.94 -24.63
N TRP A 24 1.57 -3.18 -24.52
CA TRP A 24 0.92 -2.91 -23.24
C TRP A 24 0.32 -4.18 -22.61
N ILE A 25 -0.38 -5.01 -23.39
CA ILE A 25 -0.89 -6.31 -22.93
C ILE A 25 0.28 -7.22 -22.50
N LEU A 26 1.34 -7.29 -23.31
CA LEU A 26 2.52 -8.10 -22.98
C LEU A 26 3.17 -7.63 -21.68
N TYR A 27 3.27 -6.31 -21.47
CA TYR A 27 3.75 -5.72 -20.22
C TYR A 27 2.86 -6.14 -19.03
N GLN A 28 1.54 -6.08 -19.16
CA GLN A 28 0.61 -6.54 -18.12
C GLN A 28 0.78 -8.02 -17.81
N VAL A 29 0.92 -8.86 -18.84
CA VAL A 29 1.09 -10.30 -18.69
C VAL A 29 2.43 -10.59 -18.01
N LEU A 30 3.55 -10.01 -18.45
CA LEU A 30 4.86 -10.35 -17.88
C LEU A 30 5.03 -9.82 -16.47
N PHE A 31 4.78 -8.54 -16.24
CA PHE A 31 5.06 -7.89 -14.97
C PHE A 31 3.92 -8.08 -13.97
N GLY A 32 2.67 -8.07 -14.42
CA GLY A 32 1.52 -8.41 -13.59
C GLY A 32 1.55 -9.88 -13.14
N PHE A 33 1.93 -10.81 -14.03
CA PHE A 33 2.11 -12.21 -13.64
C PHE A 33 3.32 -12.40 -12.72
N LYS A 34 4.43 -11.70 -12.93
CA LYS A 34 5.57 -11.72 -11.99
C LYS A 34 5.16 -11.22 -10.60
N TYR A 35 4.45 -10.10 -10.54
CA TYR A 35 3.92 -9.57 -9.28
C TYR A 35 2.95 -10.56 -8.63
N TRP A 36 2.00 -11.08 -9.40
CA TRP A 36 1.06 -12.11 -8.93
C TRP A 36 1.78 -13.36 -8.42
N LEU A 37 2.81 -13.86 -9.11
CA LEU A 37 3.63 -14.97 -8.60
C LEU A 37 4.31 -14.59 -7.29
N ASN A 38 4.90 -13.39 -7.21
CA ASN A 38 5.55 -12.93 -5.99
C ASN A 38 4.56 -12.82 -4.82
N THR A 39 3.36 -12.30 -5.04
CA THR A 39 2.33 -12.15 -4.01
C THR A 39 1.60 -13.46 -3.69
N TRP A 40 1.41 -14.35 -4.66
CA TRP A 40 0.76 -15.66 -4.48
C TRP A 40 1.67 -16.66 -3.78
N PHE A 41 2.98 -16.59 -4.05
CA PHE A 41 3.98 -17.42 -3.38
C PHE A 41 4.62 -16.74 -2.16
N ALA A 42 4.44 -15.44 -1.96
CA ALA A 42 4.78 -14.76 -0.71
C ALA A 42 4.17 -15.46 0.52
N PRO A 43 2.88 -15.82 0.59
CA PRO A 43 2.33 -16.55 1.73
C PRO A 43 2.83 -18.00 1.83
N ILE A 44 3.35 -18.59 0.75
CA ILE A 44 3.89 -19.97 0.75
C ILE A 44 5.33 -20.02 1.27
N ASN A 45 6.11 -18.93 1.11
CA ASN A 45 7.49 -18.82 1.59
C ASN A 45 7.66 -17.90 2.79
N SER A 46 6.62 -17.16 3.17
CA SER A 46 6.59 -16.42 4.42
C SER A 46 6.02 -17.33 5.52
N PRO A 47 6.54 -17.27 6.75
CA PRO A 47 5.97 -18.00 7.87
C PRO A 47 4.57 -17.47 8.28
N PHE A 48 3.88 -16.69 7.41
CA PHE A 48 2.77 -15.80 7.74
C PHE A 48 1.46 -16.13 7.02
N ALA A 49 1.24 -17.38 6.58
CA ALA A 49 -0.09 -17.87 6.19
C ALA A 49 -1.00 -18.04 7.42
N PHE A 50 -1.29 -16.94 8.13
CA PHE A 50 -2.22 -16.90 9.25
C PHE A 50 -3.62 -16.45 8.77
N GLU A 51 -4.66 -17.03 9.37
CA GLU A 51 -6.04 -16.61 9.19
C GLU A 51 -6.20 -15.15 9.65
N GLY A 52 -6.76 -14.27 8.80
CA GLY A 52 -6.98 -12.84 9.12
C GLY A 52 -6.02 -11.86 8.45
N TYR A 53 -4.96 -12.30 7.78
CA TYR A 53 -4.11 -11.42 6.98
C TYR A 53 -4.90 -10.74 5.83
N ILE A 54 -4.73 -9.41 5.66
CA ILE A 54 -5.39 -8.65 4.58
C ILE A 54 -4.39 -8.17 3.53
N GLU A 55 -3.28 -7.55 3.95
CA GLU A 55 -2.31 -6.92 3.04
C GLU A 55 -0.89 -6.95 3.64
N ALA A 56 0.14 -7.13 2.82
CA ALA A 56 1.55 -7.05 3.22
C ALA A 56 2.26 -6.00 2.38
N PHE A 57 3.29 -5.38 2.93
CA PHE A 57 4.20 -4.52 2.21
C PHE A 57 5.64 -4.86 2.57
N ASP A 58 6.54 -4.61 1.64
CA ASP A 58 7.99 -4.81 1.75
C ASP A 58 8.34 -6.23 2.21
N LYS A 59 8.06 -7.21 1.34
CA LYS A 59 8.32 -8.65 1.61
C LYS A 59 7.66 -9.15 2.91
N SER A 60 6.49 -8.59 3.25
CA SER A 60 5.73 -8.91 4.47
C SER A 60 6.36 -8.44 5.77
N GLN A 61 7.25 -7.45 5.71
CA GLN A 61 7.73 -6.74 6.90
C GLN A 61 6.61 -5.91 7.54
N ILE A 62 5.76 -5.26 6.75
CA ILE A 62 4.60 -4.52 7.24
C ILE A 62 3.34 -5.24 6.81
N VAL A 63 2.37 -5.35 7.71
CA VAL A 63 1.15 -6.12 7.47
C VAL A 63 -0.07 -5.36 8.01
N VAL A 64 -1.16 -5.36 7.25
CA VAL A 64 -2.50 -5.05 7.77
C VAL A 64 -3.19 -6.37 8.09
N TYR A 65 -3.50 -6.56 9.38
CA TYR A 65 -4.08 -7.78 9.91
C TYR A 65 -5.51 -7.54 10.41
N ARG A 66 -6.44 -8.41 10.02
CA ARG A 66 -7.83 -8.39 10.52
C ARG A 66 -7.90 -9.10 11.85
N LYS A 67 -8.35 -8.38 12.88
CA LYS A 67 -8.66 -8.93 14.19
C LYS A 67 -10.13 -8.73 14.48
N ASP A 68 -10.90 -9.81 14.39
CA ASP A 68 -12.35 -9.83 14.58
C ASP A 68 -13.09 -8.75 13.76
N LYS A 69 -13.34 -7.58 14.37
CA LYS A 69 -14.16 -6.47 13.84
C LYS A 69 -13.34 -5.28 13.35
N HIS A 70 -12.03 -5.26 13.57
CA HIS A 70 -11.16 -4.15 13.18
C HIS A 70 -9.88 -4.66 12.50
N SER A 71 -9.11 -3.74 11.94
CA SER A 71 -7.84 -4.02 11.29
C SER A 71 -6.72 -3.39 12.11
N GLU A 72 -5.55 -4.03 12.17
CA GLU A 72 -4.38 -3.55 12.89
C GLU A 72 -3.19 -3.44 11.92
N LEU A 73 -2.35 -2.43 12.10
CA LEU A 73 -1.08 -2.29 11.37
C LEU A 73 0.03 -2.92 12.18
N TRP A 74 0.67 -3.95 11.65
CA TRP A 74 1.71 -4.72 12.29
C TRP A 74 3.04 -4.52 11.57
N ASP A 75 4.11 -4.46 12.34
CA ASP A 75 5.47 -4.65 11.83
C ASP A 75 6.05 -5.97 12.35
N MET A 76 6.42 -6.78 11.37
CA MET A 76 6.83 -8.18 11.42
C MET A 76 8.33 -8.38 11.20
N HIS A 77 9.15 -7.32 11.24
CA HIS A 77 10.59 -7.34 10.93
C HIS A 77 11.27 -8.67 11.32
N LEU A 78 11.70 -9.43 10.29
CA LEU A 78 12.04 -10.86 10.38
C LEU A 78 13.18 -11.19 11.35
N GLU A 79 14.09 -10.24 11.59
CA GLU A 79 15.19 -10.43 12.53
C GLU A 79 14.69 -10.72 13.95
N GLU A 80 13.60 -10.08 14.41
CA GLU A 80 13.08 -10.34 15.75
C GLU A 80 12.26 -11.64 15.83
N TRP A 81 11.57 -12.01 14.75
CA TRP A 81 10.77 -13.23 14.69
C TRP A 81 11.62 -14.49 14.87
N THR A 82 12.75 -14.55 14.14
CA THR A 82 13.66 -15.69 14.14
C THR A 82 14.60 -15.72 15.34
N ARG A 83 15.03 -14.56 15.84
CA ARG A 83 16.02 -14.45 16.92
C ARG A 83 15.43 -14.56 18.34
N TYR A 84 14.15 -14.22 18.53
CA TYR A 84 13.56 -14.10 19.89
C TYR A 84 12.24 -14.87 20.12
N GLY A 85 11.87 -15.81 19.23
CA GLY A 85 10.82 -16.79 19.53
C GLY A 85 9.41 -16.44 19.06
N GLY A 86 9.25 -15.97 17.82
CA GLY A 86 7.95 -15.88 17.14
C GLY A 86 7.02 -14.75 17.59
N ALA A 87 5.72 -14.92 17.38
CA ALA A 87 4.62 -13.93 17.44
C ALA A 87 4.61 -12.96 18.64
N SER A 88 5.26 -13.31 19.75
CA SER A 88 5.43 -12.44 20.92
C SER A 88 6.22 -11.14 20.66
N LYS A 89 6.93 -11.06 19.53
CA LYS A 89 7.80 -9.94 19.17
C LYS A 89 7.25 -9.07 18.02
N VAL A 90 6.08 -9.38 17.48
CA VAL A 90 5.38 -8.48 16.56
C VAL A 90 5.10 -7.16 17.27
N ARG A 91 5.25 -6.04 16.58
CA ARG A 91 4.89 -4.72 17.11
C ARG A 91 3.67 -4.22 16.36
N VAL A 92 2.61 -3.96 17.10
CA VAL A 92 1.45 -3.25 16.57
C VAL A 92 1.84 -1.77 16.48
N LEU A 93 1.75 -1.22 15.27
CA LEU A 93 1.93 0.20 15.00
C LEU A 93 0.59 0.93 15.19
N ASP A 94 -0.52 0.35 14.72
CA ASP A 94 -1.86 0.90 14.94
C ASP A 94 -2.84 -0.20 15.29
N GLU A 95 -3.58 -0.03 16.38
CA GLU A 95 -4.59 -0.99 16.83
C GLU A 95 -5.91 -0.84 16.09
N GLU A 96 -6.13 0.25 15.33
CA GLU A 96 -7.35 0.48 14.58
C GLU A 96 -7.05 1.20 13.27
N VAL A 97 -6.82 0.41 12.22
CA VAL A 97 -6.61 0.86 10.85
C VAL A 97 -7.97 1.05 10.16
N TYR A 98 -8.18 2.24 9.63
CA TYR A 98 -9.39 2.58 8.90
C TYR A 98 -9.25 2.27 7.40
N THR A 99 -8.09 2.54 6.80
CA THR A 99 -7.84 2.30 5.38
C THR A 99 -6.35 2.29 5.03
N TRP A 100 -6.00 1.77 3.86
CA TRP A 100 -4.65 1.73 3.33
C TRP A 100 -4.62 1.86 1.79
N GLU A 101 -3.51 2.32 1.23
CA GLU A 101 -3.27 2.37 -0.21
C GLU A 101 -1.79 2.10 -0.52
N LYS A 102 -1.51 1.31 -1.58
CA LYS A 102 -0.14 1.10 -2.09
C LYS A 102 0.14 1.99 -3.29
N ASP A 103 1.26 2.71 -3.25
CA ASP A 103 1.89 3.30 -4.41
C ASP A 103 2.84 2.28 -5.05
N MET A 104 2.56 1.97 -6.32
CA MET A 104 3.29 0.97 -7.09
C MET A 104 4.07 1.66 -8.21
N GLY A 105 5.34 1.27 -8.39
CA GLY A 105 6.21 1.73 -9.45
C GLY A 105 5.87 1.16 -10.84
N LEU A 106 6.66 1.55 -11.83
CA LEU A 106 6.50 1.22 -13.26
C LEU A 106 6.66 -0.27 -13.62
N PHE A 107 6.88 -1.15 -12.63
CA PHE A 107 6.98 -2.61 -12.80
C PHE A 107 6.27 -3.39 -11.68
N TYR A 108 5.26 -2.78 -11.05
CA TYR A 108 4.62 -3.34 -9.84
C TYR A 108 5.59 -3.53 -8.68
N GLU A 109 6.62 -2.68 -8.62
CA GLU A 109 7.52 -2.59 -7.48
C GLU A 109 6.83 -1.77 -6.39
N GLU A 110 6.81 -2.30 -5.16
CA GLU A 110 6.26 -1.61 -4.00
C GLU A 110 7.14 -0.39 -3.69
N ASN A 111 6.57 0.82 -3.69
CA ASN A 111 7.31 2.06 -3.45
C ASN A 111 6.97 2.66 -2.08
N LYS A 112 5.71 3.05 -1.89
CA LYS A 112 5.19 3.57 -0.63
C LYS A 112 3.90 2.86 -0.25
N PHE A 113 3.69 2.66 1.04
CA PHE A 113 2.46 2.14 1.61
C PHE A 113 1.88 3.17 2.58
N TYR A 114 0.67 3.61 2.27
CA TYR A 114 -0.06 4.59 3.06
C TYR A 114 -1.07 3.87 3.92
N VAL A 115 -1.08 4.15 5.21
CA VAL A 115 -2.04 3.58 6.16
C VAL A 115 -2.59 4.68 7.03
N TYR A 116 -3.92 4.76 7.13
CA TYR A 116 -4.61 5.70 8.01
C TYR A 116 -5.33 4.92 9.09
N GLY A 117 -4.99 5.22 10.34
CA GLY A 117 -5.54 4.57 11.52
C GLY A 117 -5.76 5.54 12.67
N SER A 118 -6.08 5.00 13.84
CA SER A 118 -6.39 5.75 15.05
C SER A 118 -5.25 6.63 15.55
N VAL A 119 -4.00 6.18 15.35
CA VAL A 119 -2.80 6.88 15.79
C VAL A 119 -2.45 8.02 14.84
N GLY A 120 -2.76 7.86 13.56
CA GLY A 120 -2.43 8.85 12.53
C GLY A 120 -2.24 8.25 11.15
N PHE A 121 -1.44 8.94 10.35
CA PHE A 121 -1.17 8.59 8.96
C PHE A 121 0.28 8.12 8.79
N TYR A 122 0.44 6.85 8.39
CA TYR A 122 1.71 6.21 8.12
C TYR A 122 2.03 6.25 6.63
N ILE A 123 3.26 6.61 6.31
CA ILE A 123 3.86 6.52 4.98
C ILE A 123 5.08 5.63 5.13
N ILE A 124 5.03 4.45 4.52
CA ILE A 124 6.07 3.44 4.68
C ILE A 124 6.71 3.26 3.32
N GLN A 125 7.96 3.68 3.20
CA GLN A 125 8.78 3.48 2.00
C GLN A 125 9.53 2.16 2.09
N SER A 126 9.64 1.43 0.99
CA SER A 126 10.32 0.12 0.92
C SER A 126 11.84 0.25 0.79
N GLU A 127 12.33 1.14 -0.09
CA GLU A 127 13.76 1.26 -0.40
C GLU A 127 14.24 2.72 -0.47
N PRO A 128 15.17 3.17 0.41
CA PRO A 128 15.49 2.52 1.68
C PRO A 128 14.24 2.44 2.57
N PHE A 129 14.20 1.46 3.46
CA PHE A 129 13.07 1.32 4.38
C PHE A 129 12.99 2.55 5.29
N HIS A 130 11.84 3.22 5.28
CA HIS A 130 11.61 4.41 6.10
C HIS A 130 10.13 4.53 6.44
N VAL A 131 9.82 4.89 7.68
CA VAL A 131 8.46 5.13 8.18
C VAL A 131 8.31 6.59 8.53
N THR A 132 7.40 7.28 7.87
CA THR A 132 6.95 8.61 8.29
C THR A 132 5.59 8.47 8.95
N LEU A 133 5.45 8.94 10.19
CA LEU A 133 4.18 8.99 10.91
C LEU A 133 3.77 10.44 11.10
N LEU A 134 2.72 10.86 10.40
CA LEU A 134 1.97 12.06 10.77
C LEU A 134 1.04 11.70 11.92
N ILE A 135 1.41 12.11 13.14
CA ILE A 135 0.68 11.75 14.35
C ILE A 135 -0.62 12.56 14.46
N ASN A 136 -1.70 11.91 14.87
CA ASN A 136 -2.93 12.61 15.22
C ASN A 136 -2.67 13.52 16.45
N PRO A 137 -3.02 14.82 16.40
CA PRO A 137 -2.83 15.74 17.53
C PRO A 137 -3.52 15.32 18.83
N GLU A 138 -4.53 14.46 18.77
CA GLU A 138 -5.24 13.93 19.93
C GLU A 138 -4.49 12.79 20.64
N VAL A 139 -3.46 12.24 20.01
CA VAL A 139 -2.68 11.11 20.54
C VAL A 139 -1.56 11.62 21.43
N ASP A 140 -1.60 11.19 22.69
CA ASP A 140 -0.53 11.43 23.67
C ASP A 140 0.32 10.16 23.84
N LEU A 141 1.53 10.15 23.27
CA LEU A 141 2.49 9.05 23.39
C LEU A 141 2.99 8.79 24.82
N THR A 142 2.72 9.70 25.76
CA THR A 142 3.02 9.52 27.19
C THR A 142 1.89 8.81 27.94
N SER A 143 0.70 8.73 27.35
CA SER A 143 -0.44 8.00 27.91
C SER A 143 -0.13 6.51 28.02
N PRO A 144 -0.57 5.83 29.10
CA PRO A 144 -0.50 4.37 29.21
C PRO A 144 -1.12 3.64 28.03
N ASP A 145 -2.15 4.22 27.40
CA ASP A 145 -2.89 3.60 26.30
C ASP A 145 -2.02 3.45 25.04
N TYR A 146 -1.09 4.38 24.79
CA TYR A 146 -0.18 4.35 23.63
C TYR A 146 1.22 3.83 23.98
N LYS A 147 1.41 3.26 25.16
CA LYS A 147 2.72 2.70 25.57
C LYS A 147 3.22 1.61 24.62
N TYR A 148 2.30 0.87 23.98
CA TYR A 148 2.65 -0.13 22.97
C TYR A 148 3.33 0.53 21.76
N LEU A 149 2.83 1.68 21.33
CA LEU A 149 3.31 2.43 20.17
C LEU A 149 4.68 3.03 20.47
N SER A 150 4.89 3.65 21.63
CA SER A 150 6.21 4.19 21.98
C SER A 150 7.28 3.10 22.00
N LYS A 151 6.93 1.88 22.44
CA LYS A 151 7.80 0.70 22.36
C LYS A 151 7.98 0.18 20.93
N ALA A 152 6.98 0.29 20.09
CA ALA A 152 7.03 -0.11 18.68
C ALA A 152 7.93 0.83 17.87
N LEU A 153 7.80 2.15 18.08
CA LEU A 153 8.57 3.18 17.38
C LEU A 153 10.03 3.23 17.83
N ALA A 154 10.32 2.96 19.11
CA ALA A 154 11.69 2.98 19.68
C ALA A 154 12.66 1.95 19.06
N LYS A 155 12.20 1.08 18.16
CA LYS A 155 13.07 0.13 17.45
C LYS A 155 13.69 0.72 16.18
N TYR A 156 13.05 1.72 15.59
CA TYR A 156 13.55 2.34 14.38
C TYR A 156 14.68 3.28 14.75
N SER A 157 15.72 3.31 13.92
CA SER A 157 16.76 4.33 14.04
C SER A 157 16.27 5.71 13.59
N ASP A 158 17.02 6.75 13.92
CA ASP A 158 16.72 8.13 13.49
C ASP A 158 16.65 8.27 11.96
N ASP A 159 17.31 7.38 11.21
CA ASP A 159 17.29 7.34 9.74
C ASP A 159 16.09 6.58 9.16
N GLU A 160 15.38 5.79 9.98
CA GLU A 160 14.26 4.92 9.57
C GLU A 160 12.90 5.44 10.01
N LEU A 161 12.85 6.42 10.92
CA LEU A 161 11.60 6.97 11.45
C LEU A 161 11.59 8.50 11.46
N THR A 162 10.56 9.07 10.84
CA THR A 162 10.22 10.49 10.96
C THR A 162 8.83 10.62 11.59
N ILE A 163 8.72 11.41 12.66
CA ILE A 163 7.41 11.75 13.25
C ILE A 163 7.10 13.21 12.89
N LEU A 164 5.98 13.42 12.21
CA LEU A 164 5.47 14.73 11.82
C LEU A 164 4.30 15.11 12.72
N HIS A 165 4.19 16.40 13.05
CA HIS A 165 3.11 16.93 13.89
C HIS A 165 2.14 17.82 13.11
N SER A 166 2.48 18.16 11.86
CA SER A 166 1.64 18.95 10.97
C SER A 166 1.62 18.37 9.56
N GLU A 167 0.43 18.40 8.95
CA GLU A 167 0.23 18.08 7.53
C GLU A 167 1.07 18.95 6.60
N THR A 168 1.45 20.16 7.04
CA THR A 168 2.30 21.07 6.24
C THR A 168 3.73 20.57 6.07
N GLU A 169 4.14 19.58 6.87
CA GLU A 169 5.45 18.91 6.78
C GLU A 169 5.44 17.75 5.78
N LEU A 170 4.25 17.36 5.26
CA LEU A 170 4.15 16.35 4.23
C LEU A 170 4.69 16.86 2.90
N GLU A 171 5.35 15.96 2.17
CA GLU A 171 5.65 16.20 0.76
C GLU A 171 4.34 16.37 -0.04
N GLU A 172 4.36 17.20 -1.08
CA GLU A 172 3.17 17.49 -1.90
C GLU A 172 2.47 16.21 -2.40
N ARG A 173 3.26 15.18 -2.76
CA ARG A 173 2.71 13.90 -3.22
C ARG A 173 2.02 13.13 -2.09
N ASP A 174 2.58 13.11 -0.90
CA ASP A 174 2.06 12.37 0.25
C ASP A 174 0.82 13.07 0.81
N LEU A 175 0.81 14.41 0.81
CA LEU A 175 -0.36 15.23 1.14
C LEU A 175 -1.56 14.89 0.25
N LEU A 176 -1.35 14.73 -1.06
CA LEU A 176 -2.42 14.34 -1.99
C LEU A 176 -3.02 12.96 -1.68
N PHE A 177 -2.21 12.02 -1.16
CA PHE A 177 -2.72 10.72 -0.71
C PHE A 177 -3.49 10.85 0.61
N TYR A 178 -2.95 11.60 1.55
CA TYR A 178 -3.58 11.88 2.83
C TYR A 178 -4.96 12.53 2.66
N GLU A 179 -5.07 13.62 1.89
CA GLU A 179 -6.34 14.30 1.61
C GLU A 179 -7.34 13.37 0.91
N ARG A 180 -6.86 12.55 -0.03
CA ARG A 180 -7.72 11.58 -0.73
C ARG A 180 -8.27 10.54 0.23
N ILE A 181 -7.42 9.99 1.10
CA ILE A 181 -7.80 8.99 2.10
C ILE A 181 -8.86 9.56 3.05
N LEU A 182 -8.71 10.80 3.50
CA LEU A 182 -9.71 11.48 4.34
C LEU A 182 -11.05 11.73 3.61
N ALA A 183 -11.01 11.93 2.30
CA ALA A 183 -12.21 12.17 1.49
C ALA A 183 -13.04 10.89 1.24
N TYR A 184 -12.53 9.69 1.54
CA TYR A 184 -13.33 8.48 1.44
C TYR A 184 -14.30 8.35 2.61
N PRO A 185 -15.59 8.02 2.37
CA PRO A 185 -16.51 7.78 3.46
C PRO A 185 -16.10 6.53 4.24
N VAL A 186 -15.82 6.71 5.53
CA VAL A 186 -15.53 5.66 6.54
C VAL A 186 -16.46 4.45 6.44
N MET A 187 -17.72 4.64 6.00
CA MET A 187 -18.71 3.57 5.83
C MET A 187 -18.49 2.61 4.66
N LEU A 188 -17.69 2.94 3.63
CA LEU A 188 -17.38 2.01 2.55
C LEU A 188 -16.25 1.03 2.93
N HIS A 189 -15.45 1.35 3.96
CA HIS A 189 -14.30 0.55 4.39
C HIS A 189 -14.67 -0.67 5.25
N GLN A 190 -15.88 -0.72 5.82
CA GLN A 190 -16.34 -1.88 6.61
C GLN A 190 -16.72 -3.09 5.75
N PHE A 191 -16.88 -2.94 4.43
CA PHE A 191 -17.45 -4.00 3.58
C PHE A 191 -16.72 -4.26 2.25
N ALA A 192 -15.64 -3.55 1.91
CA ALA A 192 -14.89 -3.83 0.68
C ALA A 192 -13.46 -3.32 0.76
N HIS A 193 -12.54 -3.96 0.02
CA HIS A 193 -11.24 -3.39 -0.35
C HIS A 193 -11.41 -1.90 -0.74
N PRO A 194 -10.48 -1.01 -0.36
CA PRO A 194 -10.60 0.41 -0.68
C PRO A 194 -10.80 0.55 -2.19
N LEU A 195 -11.93 1.19 -2.56
CA LEU A 195 -12.30 1.41 -3.95
C LEU A 195 -11.13 2.11 -4.64
N PRO A 196 -10.50 1.48 -5.64
CA PRO A 196 -9.38 2.11 -6.29
C PRO A 196 -9.96 3.25 -7.11
N LEU A 197 -9.58 4.49 -6.81
CA LEU A 197 -9.97 5.67 -7.55
C LEU A 197 -8.79 6.22 -8.35
N LYS A 198 -9.12 6.84 -9.48
CA LYS A 198 -8.19 7.66 -10.26
C LYS A 198 -7.94 8.98 -9.54
N ARG A 199 -6.92 9.71 -9.99
CA ARG A 199 -6.56 11.07 -9.52
C ARG A 199 -7.74 12.05 -9.48
N GLU A 200 -8.78 11.80 -10.27
CA GLU A 200 -9.98 12.64 -10.43
C GLU A 200 -11.12 12.25 -9.48
N GLY A 201 -10.93 11.27 -8.59
CA GLY A 201 -11.98 10.75 -7.70
C GLY A 201 -12.98 9.81 -8.38
N THR A 202 -12.73 9.41 -9.62
CA THR A 202 -13.55 8.42 -10.35
C THR A 202 -13.03 7.01 -10.12
N ILE A 203 -13.90 6.00 -10.11
CA ILE A 203 -13.49 4.60 -9.88
C ILE A 203 -12.49 4.17 -10.96
N ASP A 204 -11.31 3.75 -10.53
CA ASP A 204 -10.34 3.02 -11.33
C ASP A 204 -10.79 1.57 -11.47
N TYR A 205 -11.75 1.36 -12.39
CA TYR A 205 -12.31 0.05 -12.70
C TYR A 205 -11.24 -1.00 -13.06
N ARG A 206 -10.04 -0.59 -13.50
CA ARG A 206 -8.94 -1.52 -13.80
C ARG A 206 -8.36 -2.16 -12.55
N LYS A 207 -8.21 -1.38 -11.48
CA LYS A 207 -7.81 -1.88 -10.17
C LYS A 207 -8.99 -2.55 -9.45
N LEU A 208 -10.22 -2.07 -9.69
CA LEU A 208 -11.43 -2.65 -9.08
C LEU A 208 -11.59 -4.12 -9.51
N LEU A 209 -11.36 -4.42 -10.79
CA LEU A 209 -11.41 -5.78 -11.32
C LEU A 209 -10.36 -6.69 -10.66
N LEU A 210 -9.21 -6.17 -10.21
CA LEU A 210 -8.21 -6.98 -9.52
C LEU A 210 -8.66 -7.43 -8.13
N TYR A 211 -9.55 -6.69 -7.45
CA TYR A 211 -10.06 -7.03 -6.12
C TYR A 211 -11.22 -8.04 -6.11
N TYR A 212 -11.93 -8.21 -7.23
CA TYR A 212 -13.12 -9.09 -7.30
C TYR A 212 -12.82 -10.48 -7.90
N PHE A 213 -11.60 -10.72 -8.37
CA PHE A 213 -11.18 -12.00 -8.96
C PHE A 213 -10.16 -12.76 -8.09
N ASP A 214 -9.98 -12.35 -6.83
CA ASP A 214 -9.35 -13.17 -5.78
C ASP A 214 -10.39 -14.03 -5.04
#